data_AF-A0A453C689-F1
#
_entry.id   AF-A0A453C689-F1
#
_cell.length_a   1.000
_cell.length_b   1.000
_cell.length_c   1.000
_cell.angle_alpha   90.00
_cell.angle_beta   90.00
_cell.angle_gamma   90.00
#
_symmetry.space_group_name_H-M   'P 1'
#
loop_
_entity.id
_entity.type
_entity.pdbx_description
1 polymer ?
#
loop_
_entity_poly.entity_id
_entity_poly.type
_entity_poly.pdbx_seq_one_letter_code
_entity_poly.pdbx_strand_id
1 'polypeptide(L)'
;GGGDEAGDGSVAGVAVKQVTRGNLAEALEELRARVRDAAFVGIDLEMSGVTSAPWRDTFELDRADVRYLKLRDSAKRFAVLQLGVCPFRWDPAKSAFVAHPCVPALFFFRPLHHYLRIRP
;
A
#
# COMPACT_ATOMS: atom_id res chain seq x y z
N GLY A 1 18.08 -30.57 -38.72
CA GLY A 1 17.68 -29.22 -38.36
C GLY A 1 16.68 -29.31 -37.24
N GLY A 2 17.13 -29.06 -36.02
CA GLY A 2 16.26 -28.95 -34.84
C GLY A 2 16.65 -27.65 -34.17
N GLY A 3 15.79 -26.64 -34.29
CA GLY A 3 15.91 -25.38 -33.56
C GLY A 3 14.95 -25.45 -32.40
N ASP A 4 15.50 -25.64 -31.20
CA ASP A 4 14.76 -25.46 -29.95
C ASP A 4 14.61 -23.95 -29.71
N GLU A 5 13.44 -23.40 -30.03
CA GLU A 5 13.07 -22.04 -29.62
C GLU A 5 12.78 -22.07 -28.11
N ALA A 6 13.80 -21.75 -27.33
CA ALA A 6 13.65 -21.44 -25.92
C ALA A 6 12.78 -20.18 -25.79
N GLY A 7 11.53 -20.38 -25.35
CA GLY A 7 10.64 -19.29 -24.98
C GLY A 7 11.27 -18.46 -23.87
N ASP A 8 11.65 -17.23 -24.21
CA ASP A 8 12.07 -16.19 -23.26
C ASP A 8 10.85 -15.78 -22.43
N GLY A 9 10.64 -16.49 -21.33
CA GLY A 9 9.74 -16.11 -20.25
C GLY A 9 10.31 -14.91 -19.50
N SER A 10 10.38 -13.76 -20.18
CA SER A 10 10.67 -12.48 -19.56
C SER A 10 9.57 -12.20 -18.53
N VAL A 11 9.87 -12.50 -17.26
CA VAL A 11 9.12 -11.96 -16.13
C VAL A 11 9.41 -10.47 -16.13
N ALA A 12 8.67 -9.73 -16.95
CA ALA A 12 8.72 -8.29 -17.00
C ALA A 12 8.43 -7.79 -15.58
N GLY A 13 9.46 -7.27 -14.91
CA GLY A 13 9.33 -6.69 -13.59
C GLY A 13 8.17 -5.69 -13.60
N VAL A 14 7.23 -5.85 -12.66
CA VAL A 14 6.07 -4.98 -12.61
C VAL A 14 6.56 -3.59 -12.22
N ALA A 15 6.57 -2.67 -13.19
CA ALA A 15 7.02 -1.30 -12.97
C ALA A 15 6.07 -0.60 -11.99
N VAL A 16 6.60 -0.21 -10.83
CA VAL A 16 5.84 0.51 -9.80
C VAL A 16 5.87 2.00 -10.13
N LYS A 17 4.69 2.60 -10.36
CA LYS A 17 4.59 4.06 -10.58
C LYS A 17 4.81 4.80 -9.26
N GLN A 18 5.89 5.59 -9.20
CA GLN A 18 6.18 6.50 -8.10
C GLN A 18 5.42 7.81 -8.30
N VAL A 19 4.58 8.16 -7.33
CA VAL A 19 3.75 9.36 -7.38
C VAL A 19 4.33 10.38 -6.40
N THR A 20 4.51 11.60 -6.86
CA THR A 20 4.94 12.76 -6.08
C THR A 20 3.83 13.79 -6.01
N ARG A 21 4.02 14.85 -5.21
CA ARG A 21 3.07 15.97 -5.17
C ARG A 21 2.79 16.58 -6.56
N GLY A 22 3.79 16.59 -7.44
CA GLY A 22 3.67 17.20 -8.78
C GLY A 22 2.82 16.38 -9.76
N ASN A 23 2.71 15.07 -9.58
CA ASN A 23 1.96 14.19 -10.48
C ASN A 23 0.77 13.48 -9.79
N LEU A 24 0.43 13.87 -8.56
CA LEU A 24 -0.62 13.23 -7.77
C LEU A 24 -1.99 13.28 -8.46
N ALA A 25 -2.36 14.42 -9.05
CA ALA A 25 -3.66 14.58 -9.70
C ALA A 25 -3.79 13.63 -10.91
N GLU A 26 -2.78 13.59 -11.77
CA GLU A 26 -2.73 12.69 -12.92
C GLU A 26 -2.73 11.22 -12.49
N ALA A 27 -1.88 10.88 -11.51
CA ALA A 27 -1.81 9.52 -10.97
C ALA A 27 -3.12 9.08 -10.33
N LEU A 28 -3.87 10.00 -9.70
CA LEU A 28 -5.18 9.71 -9.10
C LEU A 28 -6.24 9.43 -10.17
N GLU A 29 -6.26 10.18 -11.27
CA GLU A 29 -7.17 9.92 -12.39
C GLU A 29 -6.87 8.57 -13.06
N GLU A 30 -5.59 8.26 -13.28
CA GLU A 30 -5.18 6.95 -13.79
C GLU A 30 -5.57 5.82 -12.83
N LEU A 31 -5.33 5.99 -11.53
CA LEU A 31 -5.70 5.02 -10.51
C LEU A 31 -7.22 4.79 -10.49
N ARG A 32 -8.03 5.85 -10.61
CA ARG A 32 -9.50 5.74 -10.70
C ARG A 32 -9.94 4.90 -11.89
N ALA A 33 -9.32 5.07 -13.05
CA ALA A 33 -9.59 4.22 -14.22
C ALA A 33 -9.23 2.76 -13.92
N ARG A 34 -8.03 2.49 -13.39
CA ARG A 34 -7.57 1.13 -13.08
C ARG A 34 -8.42 0.44 -12.02
N VAL A 35 -8.90 1.17 -11.01
CA VAL A 35 -9.79 0.63 -9.96
C VAL A 35 -11.16 0.24 -10.53
N ARG A 36 -11.72 1.02 -11.48
CA ARG A 36 -13.00 0.68 -12.12
C ARG A 36 -12.94 -0.63 -12.90
N ASP A 37 -11.80 -0.93 -13.50
CA ASP A 37 -11.60 -2.13 -14.33
C ASP A 37 -11.04 -3.32 -13.53
N ALA A 38 -10.76 -3.15 -12.23
CA ALA A 38 -10.17 -4.18 -11.40
C ALA A 38 -11.21 -5.14 -10.82
N ALA A 39 -10.83 -6.41 -10.68
CA ALA A 39 -11.62 -7.41 -9.97
C ALA A 39 -11.53 -7.23 -8.44
N PHE A 40 -10.34 -6.86 -7.96
CA PHE A 40 -10.09 -6.51 -6.55
C PHE A 40 -8.89 -5.56 -6.44
N VAL A 41 -8.73 -4.96 -5.26
CA VAL A 41 -7.66 -4.00 -4.99
C VAL A 41 -6.93 -4.39 -3.71
N GLY A 42 -5.61 -4.57 -3.79
CA GLY A 42 -4.73 -4.68 -2.63
C GLY A 42 -4.35 -3.31 -2.10
N ILE A 43 -4.34 -3.14 -0.78
CA ILE A 43 -3.96 -1.90 -0.09
C ILE A 43 -2.95 -2.25 1.00
N ASP A 44 -1.93 -1.40 1.14
CA ASP A 44 -0.95 -1.49 2.21
C ASP A 44 -0.56 -0.09 2.72
N LEU A 45 -0.25 0.02 4.01
CA LEU A 45 0.08 1.29 4.65
C LEU A 45 1.43 1.21 5.35
N GLU A 46 2.28 2.20 5.08
CA GLU A 46 3.46 2.44 5.91
C GLU A 46 3.16 3.55 6.90
N MET A 47 3.35 3.28 8.19
CA MET A 47 3.06 4.22 9.27
C MET A 47 4.34 4.71 9.93
N SER A 48 4.29 5.89 10.53
CA SER A 48 5.43 6.47 11.26
C SER A 48 5.78 5.74 12.56
N GLY A 49 5.03 4.68 12.90
CA GLY A 49 5.22 3.82 14.06
C GLY A 49 4.10 2.78 14.15
N VAL A 50 4.29 1.80 15.03
CA VAL A 50 3.42 0.61 15.14
C VAL A 50 2.71 0.57 16.50
N THR A 51 3.46 0.63 17.61
CA THR A 51 2.92 0.49 18.98
C THR A 51 3.12 1.77 19.79
N SER A 52 2.04 2.30 20.37
CA SER A 52 2.07 3.59 21.09
C SER A 52 2.84 3.56 22.42
N ALA A 53 2.91 2.40 23.06
CA ALA A 53 3.71 2.14 24.25
C ALA A 53 3.90 0.62 24.45
N PRO A 54 5.00 0.13 25.05
CA PRO A 54 5.26 -1.30 25.22
C PRO A 54 4.16 -2.07 25.96
N TRP A 55 3.52 -1.46 26.96
CA TRP A 55 2.41 -2.07 27.72
C TRP A 55 1.06 -2.05 26.98
N ARG A 56 0.98 -1.39 25.82
CA ARG A 56 -0.19 -1.40 24.94
C ARG A 56 -0.03 -2.33 23.75
N ASP A 57 1.00 -3.17 23.76
CA ASP A 57 1.14 -4.20 22.75
C ASP A 57 -0.04 -5.17 22.78
N THR A 58 -0.34 -5.74 21.61
CA THR A 58 -1.41 -6.72 21.48
C THR A 58 -0.92 -8.10 21.84
N PHE A 59 -1.63 -8.75 22.76
CA PHE A 59 -1.35 -10.12 23.16
C PHE A 59 -2.37 -11.06 22.51
N GLU A 60 -1.97 -12.31 22.26
CA GLU A 60 -2.86 -13.33 21.67
C GLU A 60 -4.09 -13.61 22.53
N LEU A 61 -3.97 -13.41 23.85
CA LEU A 61 -5.04 -13.59 24.83
C LEU A 61 -5.97 -12.37 24.97
N ASP A 62 -5.70 -11.26 24.26
CA ASP A 62 -6.58 -10.10 24.31
C ASP A 62 -7.95 -10.46 23.70
N ARG A 63 -9.02 -10.10 24.42
CA ARG A 63 -10.37 -10.07 23.84
C ARG A 63 -10.39 -9.10 22.65
N ALA A 64 -11.20 -9.39 21.64
CA ALA A 64 -11.22 -8.64 20.39
C ALA A 64 -11.48 -7.12 20.59
N ASP A 65 -12.31 -6.75 21.56
CA ASP A 65 -12.59 -5.37 21.93
C ASP A 65 -11.37 -4.66 22.54
N VAL A 66 -10.66 -5.31 23.45
CA VAL A 66 -9.40 -4.80 24.04
C VAL A 66 -8.35 -4.61 22.95
N ARG A 67 -8.19 -5.61 22.07
CA ARG A 67 -7.25 -5.54 20.95
C ARG A 67 -7.57 -4.36 20.03
N TYR A 68 -8.85 -4.16 19.70
CA TYR A 68 -9.29 -3.00 18.92
C TYR A 68 -8.95 -1.67 19.60
N LEU A 69 -9.18 -1.54 20.91
CA LEU A 69 -8.89 -0.31 21.65
C LEU A 69 -7.38 0.02 21.65
N LYS A 70 -6.53 -1.00 21.80
CA LYS A 70 -5.07 -0.87 21.71
C LYS A 70 -4.62 -0.41 20.32
N LEU A 71 -5.08 -1.09 19.25
CA LEU A 71 -4.76 -0.73 17.87
C LEU A 71 -5.24 0.68 17.52
N ARG A 72 -6.46 1.03 17.93
CA ARG A 72 -7.05 2.35 17.69
C ARG A 72 -6.24 3.47 18.34
N ASP A 73 -5.69 3.24 19.54
CA ASP A 73 -4.82 4.23 20.19
C ASP A 73 -3.53 4.45 19.40
N SER A 74 -2.88 3.38 18.94
CA SER A 74 -1.68 3.49 18.09
C SER A 74 -1.98 4.17 16.75
N ALA A 75 -3.03 3.74 16.05
CA ALA A 75 -3.43 4.28 14.74
C ALA A 75 -3.78 5.78 14.78
N LYS A 76 -4.20 6.31 15.94
CA LYS A 76 -4.47 7.74 16.13
C LYS A 76 -3.21 8.58 16.38
N ARG A 77 -2.10 7.97 16.79
CA ARG A 77 -0.85 8.67 17.16
C ARG A 77 0.15 8.72 16.02
N PHE A 78 0.18 7.70 15.17
CA PHE A 78 1.11 7.62 14.06
C PHE A 78 0.48 8.15 12.77
N ALA A 79 1.30 8.80 11.95
CA ALA A 79 0.87 9.27 10.64
C ALA A 79 1.10 8.18 9.60
N VAL A 80 0.24 8.13 8.57
CA VAL A 80 0.49 7.33 7.37
C VAL A 80 1.53 8.06 6.52
N LEU A 81 2.65 7.40 6.24
CA LEU A 81 3.76 7.87 5.41
C LEU A 81 3.54 7.53 3.94
N GLN A 82 3.03 6.32 3.68
CA GLN A 82 2.82 5.80 2.33
C GLN A 82 1.54 4.98 2.29
N LEU A 83 0.83 5.06 1.17
CA LEU A 83 -0.30 4.21 0.83
C LEU A 83 0.06 3.45 -0.45
N GLY A 84 0.26 2.15 -0.37
CA GLY A 84 0.36 1.27 -1.53
C GLY A 84 -1.03 0.89 -2.02
N VAL A 85 -1.29 1.02 -3.32
CA VAL A 85 -2.54 0.56 -3.95
C VAL A 85 -2.23 -0.28 -5.17
N CYS A 86 -2.78 -1.48 -5.25
CA CYS A 86 -2.58 -2.39 -6.37
C CYS A 86 -3.92 -2.94 -6.87
N PRO A 87 -4.50 -2.36 -7.93
CA PRO A 87 -5.63 -2.95 -8.62
C PRO A 87 -5.20 -4.20 -9.40
N PHE A 88 -5.98 -5.27 -9.30
CA PHE A 88 -5.77 -6.53 -10.01
C PHE A 88 -6.89 -6.76 -11.01
N ARG A 89 -6.54 -6.93 -12.29
CA ARG A 89 -7.49 -7.19 -13.36
C ARG A 89 -7.31 -8.62 -13.87
N TRP A 90 -8.41 -9.35 -14.06
CA TRP A 90 -8.35 -10.66 -14.70
C TRP A 90 -8.06 -10.51 -16.20
N ASP A 91 -7.08 -11.26 -16.71
CA ASP A 91 -6.77 -11.37 -18.13
C ASP A 91 -7.15 -12.79 -18.61
N PRO A 92 -8.28 -12.94 -19.33
CA PRO A 92 -8.73 -14.24 -19.82
C PRO A 92 -7.74 -14.92 -20.77
N ALA A 93 -7.00 -14.15 -21.58
CA ALA A 93 -6.05 -14.69 -22.54
C ALA A 93 -4.85 -15.34 -21.84
N LYS A 94 -4.47 -14.82 -20.68
CA LYS A 94 -3.39 -15.35 -19.84
C LYS A 94 -3.89 -16.29 -18.75
N SER A 95 -5.21 -16.37 -18.57
CA SER A 95 -5.84 -17.04 -17.42
C SER A 95 -5.19 -16.66 -16.09
N ALA A 96 -4.88 -15.38 -15.91
CA ALA A 96 -4.14 -14.87 -14.77
C ALA A 96 -4.58 -13.44 -14.39
N PHE A 97 -4.29 -13.03 -13.15
CA PHE A 97 -4.46 -11.65 -12.73
C PHE A 97 -3.24 -10.81 -13.12
N VAL A 98 -3.49 -9.64 -13.71
CA VAL A 98 -2.49 -8.62 -14.00
C VAL A 98 -2.55 -7.56 -12.91
N ALA A 99 -1.41 -7.37 -12.25
CA ALA A 99 -1.24 -6.39 -11.18
C ALA A 99 -0.83 -5.01 -11.74
N HIS A 100 -1.39 -3.95 -11.17
CA HIS A 100 -1.07 -2.56 -11.52
C HIS A 100 -0.65 -1.75 -10.28
N PRO A 101 0.51 -2.03 -9.67
CA PRO A 101 0.94 -1.37 -8.45
C PRO A 101 1.20 0.12 -8.67
N CYS A 102 0.54 0.93 -7.85
CA CYS A 102 0.74 2.38 -7.77
C CYS A 102 1.11 2.74 -6.34
N VAL A 103 2.14 3.57 -6.18
CA VAL A 103 2.56 4.06 -4.87
C VAL A 103 2.35 5.57 -4.84
N PRO A 104 1.15 6.04 -4.43
CA PRO A 104 0.98 7.41 -3.95
C PRO A 104 1.90 7.65 -2.75
N ALA A 105 3.03 8.33 -2.96
CA ALA A 105 3.74 8.93 -1.84
C ALA A 105 2.85 10.03 -1.27
N LEU A 106 2.27 9.78 -0.09
CA LEU A 106 1.57 10.78 0.67
C LEU A 106 2.61 11.74 1.25
N PHE A 107 3.03 12.73 0.47
CA PHE A 107 3.73 13.88 1.00
C PHE A 107 2.79 14.58 1.99
N PHE A 108 3.02 14.36 3.29
CA PHE A 108 2.28 14.86 4.44
C PHE A 108 1.43 16.12 4.16
N PHE A 109 0.12 15.95 4.00
CA PHE A 109 -0.84 17.01 4.27
C PHE A 109 -1.27 16.94 5.74
N ARG A 110 -0.38 17.39 6.63
CA ARG A 110 -0.81 17.83 7.96
C ARG A 110 0.15 18.89 8.50
N PRO A 111 -0.30 20.14 8.76
CA PRO A 111 0.40 20.97 9.72
C PRO A 111 0.12 20.35 11.09
N LEU A 112 0.98 19.45 11.53
CA LEU A 112 1.02 19.03 12.94
C LEU A 112 1.58 20.21 13.74
N HIS A 113 0.71 21.16 14.10
CA HIS A 113 0.98 22.01 15.25
C HIS A 113 1.10 21.08 16.46
N HIS A 114 2.35 20.81 16.84
CA HIS A 114 2.80 19.97 17.95
C HIS A 114 2.71 18.46 17.72
N TYR A 115 3.75 17.74 18.16
CA TYR A 115 3.95 16.28 18.08
C TYR A 115 4.61 15.72 16.81
N LEU A 116 5.77 16.27 16.43
CA LEU A 116 6.85 15.41 15.93
C LEU A 116 8.12 15.70 16.73
N ARG A 117 8.20 15.13 17.95
CA ARG A 117 9.47 15.01 18.68
C ARG A 117 9.88 13.56 18.55
N ILE A 118 10.60 13.24 17.48
CA ILE A 118 11.36 12.00 17.39
C ILE A 118 12.42 12.13 18.49
N ARG A 119 12.29 11.36 19.58
CA ARG A 119 13.39 11.19 20.53
C ARG A 119 14.12 9.90 20.17
N PRO A 120 15.47 9.94 20.17
CA PRO A 120 16.30 8.77 19.91
C PRO A 120 16.09 7.67 20.95
#